data_AF-A0A6I7QNR2-F1
#
_entry.id   AF-A0A6I7QNR2-F1
#
_cell.length_a   1.000
_cell.length_b   1.000
_cell.length_c   1.000
_cell.angle_alpha   90.00
_cell.angle_beta   90.00
_cell.angle_gamma   90.00
#
_symmetry.space_group_name_H-M   'P 1'
#
loop_
_entity.id
_entity.type
_entity.pdbx_description
1 polymer ?
#
loop_
_entity_poly.entity_id
_entity_poly.type
_entity_poly.pdbx_seq_one_letter_code
_entity_poly.pdbx_strand_id
1 'polypeptide(L)'
;MDRNMFKEKAKKSIDDLFAEIEKLEQRREKLQGEARVKYNEKIAQLKEKRIELQQKYQSMKDATPEKWDEARGSFSKSFDSLKEGFIKLAEIFK
;
A
#
# COMPACT_ATOMS: atom_id res chain seq x y z
N MET A 1 -5.01 -18.75 10.44
CA MET A 1 -5.24 -17.37 10.89
C MET A 1 -6.73 -17.11 10.80
N ASP A 2 -7.37 -16.72 11.90
CA ASP A 2 -8.80 -16.39 11.92
C ASP A 2 -9.09 -15.08 11.15
N ARG A 3 -10.33 -14.93 10.65
CA ARG A 3 -10.77 -13.76 9.87
C ARG A 3 -10.59 -12.45 10.63
N ASN A 4 -10.93 -12.41 11.92
CA ASN A 4 -10.80 -11.21 12.73
C ASN A 4 -9.33 -10.84 12.92
N MET A 5 -8.47 -11.83 13.21
CA MET A 5 -7.03 -11.61 13.32
C MET A 5 -6.44 -11.08 12.00
N PHE A 6 -6.91 -11.58 10.85
CA PHE A 6 -6.48 -11.08 9.55
C PHE A 6 -6.91 -9.63 9.34
N LYS A 7 -8.18 -9.29 9.64
CA LYS A 7 -8.70 -7.91 9.52
C LYS A 7 -7.92 -6.92 10.37
N GLU A 8 -7.57 -7.28 11.60
CA GLU A 8 -6.75 -6.44 12.49
C GLU A 8 -5.33 -6.25 11.94
N LYS A 9 -4.67 -7.34 11.53
CA LYS A 9 -3.33 -7.26 10.94
C LYS A 9 -3.33 -6.44 9.64
N ALA A 10 -4.34 -6.62 8.80
CA ALA A 10 -4.50 -5.89 7.55
C ALA A 10 -4.68 -4.40 7.81
N LYS A 11 -5.53 -4.02 8.78
CA LYS A 11 -5.70 -2.64 9.21
C LYS A 11 -4.39 -2.02 9.68
N LYS A 12 -3.71 -2.67 10.61
CA LYS A 12 -2.41 -2.19 11.10
C LYS A 12 -1.40 -2.02 9.96
N SER A 13 -1.35 -2.99 9.04
CA SER A 13 -0.42 -2.91 7.90
C SER A 13 -0.75 -1.72 7.00
N ILE A 14 -2.03 -1.43 6.76
CA ILE A 14 -2.46 -0.24 6.01
C ILE A 14 -2.05 1.04 6.74
N ASP A 15 -2.27 1.11 8.05
CA ASP A 15 -1.90 2.24 8.90
C ASP A 15 -0.36 2.45 8.93
N ASP A 16 0.43 1.38 8.92
CA ASP A 16 1.89 1.47 8.84
C ASP A 16 2.35 1.98 7.45
N LEU A 17 1.73 1.48 6.37
CA LEU A 17 2.01 1.93 5.01
C LEU A 17 1.66 3.41 4.81
N PHE A 18 0.62 3.91 5.49
CA PHE A 18 0.31 5.35 5.51
C PHE A 18 1.48 6.18 5.96
N ALA A 19 1.93 5.87 7.18
CA ALA A 19 3.00 6.60 7.81
C ALA A 19 4.29 6.50 6.98
N GLU A 20 4.53 5.37 6.31
CA GLU A 20 5.68 5.20 5.43
C GLU A 20 5.60 6.06 4.17
N ILE A 21 4.45 6.09 3.48
CA ILE A 21 4.25 6.95 2.30
C ILE A 21 4.44 8.42 2.68
N GLU A 22 3.85 8.88 3.79
CA GLU A 22 4.00 10.26 4.27
C GLU A 22 5.47 10.62 4.56
N LYS A 23 6.22 9.72 5.21
CA LYS A 23 7.65 9.91 5.46
C LYS A 23 8.45 9.99 4.16
N LEU A 24 8.09 9.18 3.16
CA LEU A 24 8.73 9.19 1.86
C LEU A 24 8.44 10.49 1.11
N GLU A 25 7.22 11.02 1.16
CA GLU A 25 6.92 12.32 0.56
C GLU A 25 7.84 13.44 1.03
N GLN A 26 8.15 13.44 2.34
CA GLN A 26 9.05 14.42 2.93
C GLN A 26 10.50 14.25 2.44
N ARG A 27 10.92 13.03 2.08
CA ARG A 27 12.29 12.75 1.59
C ARG A 27 12.55 13.28 0.19
N ARG A 28 11.51 13.62 -0.59
CA ARG A 28 11.65 14.15 -1.95
C ARG A 28 12.52 15.41 -2.03
N GLU A 29 12.60 16.17 -0.94
CA GLU A 29 13.38 17.42 -0.86
C GLU A 29 14.88 17.19 -1.02
N LYS A 30 15.35 15.96 -0.74
CA LYS A 30 16.76 15.58 -0.89
C LYS A 30 17.12 15.19 -2.33
N LEU A 31 16.15 15.10 -3.23
CA LEU A 31 16.34 14.69 -4.62
C LEU A 31 16.26 15.90 -5.57
N GLN A 32 17.01 15.83 -6.66
CA GLN A 32 17.06 16.89 -7.68
C GLN A 32 16.99 16.29 -9.09
N GLY A 33 16.66 17.13 -10.08
CA GLY A 33 16.60 16.75 -11.49
C GLY A 33 15.66 15.58 -11.78
N GLU A 34 16.10 14.68 -12.66
CA GLU A 34 15.32 13.52 -13.12
C GLU A 34 14.94 12.55 -11.99
N ALA A 35 15.83 12.38 -10.99
CA ALA A 35 15.57 11.53 -9.84
C ALA A 35 14.36 12.03 -9.04
N ARG A 36 14.19 13.35 -8.89
CA ARG A 36 13.03 13.94 -8.21
C ARG A 36 11.73 13.70 -8.98
N VAL A 37 11.77 13.78 -10.32
CA VAL A 37 10.60 13.51 -11.17
C VAL A 37 10.16 12.06 -11.02
N LYS A 38 11.07 11.10 -11.24
CA LYS A 38 10.79 9.66 -11.06
C LYS A 38 10.30 9.35 -9.65
N TYR A 39 10.89 9.98 -8.64
CA TYR A 39 10.46 9.81 -7.26
C TYR A 39 9.01 10.26 -7.04
N ASN A 40 8.67 11.47 -7.49
CA ASN A 40 7.31 12.01 -7.35
C ASN A 40 6.27 11.12 -8.05
N GLU A 41 6.59 10.61 -9.25
CA GLU A 41 5.72 9.68 -9.97
C GLU A 41 5.50 8.38 -9.20
N LYS A 42 6.56 7.80 -8.62
CA LYS A 42 6.45 6.58 -7.82
C LYS A 42 5.67 6.79 -6.53
N ILE A 43 5.86 7.93 -5.86
CA ILE A 43 5.06 8.29 -4.68
C ILE A 43 3.59 8.45 -5.03
N ALA A 44 3.26 9.11 -6.14
CA ALA A 44 1.88 9.25 -6.60
C ALA A 44 1.25 7.87 -6.87
N GLN A 45 1.96 6.97 -7.55
CA GLN A 45 1.51 5.59 -7.77
C GLN A 45 1.30 4.82 -6.46
N LEU A 46 2.18 5.00 -5.48
CA LEU A 46 2.03 4.38 -4.16
C LEU A 46 0.79 4.92 -3.42
N LYS A 47 0.51 6.22 -3.52
CA LYS A 47 -0.70 6.82 -2.93
C LYS A 47 -1.97 6.25 -3.54
N GLU A 48 -2.04 6.14 -4.86
CA GLU A 48 -3.20 5.56 -5.55
C GLU A 48 -3.42 4.10 -5.11
N LYS A 49 -2.37 3.27 -5.17
CA LYS A 49 -2.42 1.88 -4.71
C LYS A 49 -2.81 1.75 -3.24
N ARG A 50 -2.42 2.69 -2.38
CA ARG A 50 -2.86 2.76 -0.99
C ARG A 50 -4.36 3.00 -0.87
N ILE A 51 -4.93 3.87 -1.71
CA ILE A 51 -6.37 4.15 -1.70
C ILE A 51 -7.11 2.90 -2.14
N GLU A 52 -6.66 2.26 -3.21
CA GLU A 52 -7.21 0.98 -3.67
C GLU A 52 -7.13 -0.09 -2.58
N LEU A 53 -5.98 -0.23 -1.91
CA LEU A 53 -5.80 -1.20 -0.84
C LEU A 53 -6.79 -0.97 0.31
N GLN A 54 -7.02 0.29 0.70
CA GLN A 54 -7.99 0.65 1.72
C GLN A 54 -9.42 0.32 1.29
N GLN A 55 -9.77 0.56 0.03
CA GLN A 55 -11.08 0.17 -0.52
C GLN A 55 -11.24 -1.36 -0.50
N LYS A 56 -10.22 -2.13 -0.92
CA LYS A 56 -10.24 -3.60 -0.87
C LYS A 56 -10.35 -4.12 0.57
N TYR A 57 -9.70 -3.46 1.52
CA TYR A 57 -9.83 -3.77 2.94
C TYR A 57 -11.27 -3.56 3.42
N GLN A 58 -11.90 -2.45 3.05
CA GLN A 58 -13.29 -2.18 3.42
C GLN A 58 -14.23 -3.23 2.80
N SER A 59 -14.07 -3.56 1.52
CA SER A 59 -14.83 -4.63 0.87
C SER A 59 -14.62 -5.99 1.55
N MET A 60 -13.40 -6.31 1.98
CA MET A 60 -13.10 -7.53 2.73
C MET A 60 -13.69 -7.52 4.14
N LYS A 61 -13.76 -6.35 4.79
CA LYS A 61 -14.37 -6.21 6.11
C LYS A 61 -15.87 -6.48 6.06
N ASP A 62 -16.54 -5.97 5.02
CA ASP A 62 -17.99 -6.03 4.82
C ASP A 62 -18.43 -7.29 4.04
N ALA A 63 -17.49 -8.08 3.53
CA ALA A 63 -17.78 -9.32 2.81
C ALA A 63 -18.49 -10.35 3.69
N THR A 64 -19.46 -11.05 3.09
CA THR A 64 -20.12 -12.20 3.71
C THR A 64 -19.14 -13.37 3.90
N PRO A 65 -19.46 -14.33 4.78
CA PRO A 65 -18.61 -15.50 5.00
C PRO A 65 -18.18 -16.25 3.74
N GLU A 66 -19.04 -16.33 2.73
CA GLU A 66 -18.78 -17.06 1.48
C GLU A 66 -17.84 -16.29 0.55
N LYS A 67 -17.93 -14.95 0.54
CA LYS A 67 -17.11 -14.07 -0.31
C LYS A 67 -15.82 -13.60 0.36
N TRP A 68 -15.64 -13.91 1.64
CA TRP A 68 -14.54 -13.38 2.43
C TRP A 68 -13.17 -13.81 1.89
N ASP A 69 -13.01 -15.07 1.47
CA ASP A 69 -11.72 -15.57 0.96
C ASP A 69 -11.35 -14.93 -0.38
N GLU A 70 -12.33 -14.67 -1.26
CA GLU A 70 -12.12 -13.93 -2.50
C GLU A 70 -11.71 -12.48 -2.23
N ALA A 71 -12.41 -11.81 -1.31
CA ALA A 71 -12.11 -10.43 -0.93
C ALA A 71 -10.73 -10.33 -0.26
N ARG A 72 -10.36 -11.30 0.58
CA ARG A 72 -9.02 -11.43 1.16
C ARG A 72 -7.95 -11.62 0.11
N GLY A 73 -8.20 -12.48 -0.90
CA GLY A 73 -7.29 -12.68 -2.01
C GLY A 73 -7.05 -11.39 -2.80
N SER A 74 -8.12 -10.64 -3.08
CA SER A 74 -8.04 -9.34 -3.73
C SER A 74 -7.24 -8.32 -2.91
N PHE A 75 -7.50 -8.23 -1.60
CA PHE A 75 -6.73 -7.38 -0.69
C PHE A 75 -5.24 -7.74 -0.69
N SER A 76 -4.93 -9.04 -0.61
CA SER A 76 -3.55 -9.53 -0.54
C SER A 76 -2.78 -9.19 -1.84
N LYS A 77 -3.41 -9.37 -3.01
CA LYS A 77 -2.83 -8.96 -4.30
C LYS A 77 -2.55 -7.46 -4.37
N SER A 78 -3.49 -6.62 -3.93
CA SER A 78 -3.27 -5.17 -3.88
C SER A 78 -2.15 -4.81 -2.91
N PHE A 79 -2.06 -5.49 -1.77
CA PHE A 79 -1.00 -5.26 -0.77
C PHE A 79 0.38 -5.62 -1.32
N ASP A 80 0.51 -6.76 -2.00
CA ASP A 80 1.77 -7.17 -2.62
C ASP A 80 2.17 -6.23 -3.76
N SER A 81 1.23 -5.79 -4.58
CA SER A 81 1.50 -4.77 -5.62
C SER A 81 1.96 -3.43 -5.04
N LEU A 82 1.45 -3.06 -3.87
CA LEU A 82 1.91 -1.87 -3.16
C LEU A 82 3.34 -2.04 -2.65
N LYS A 83 3.66 -3.18 -2.01
CA LYS A 83 5.03 -3.52 -1.57
C LYS A 83 6.04 -3.50 -2.71
N GLU A 84 5.69 -4.05 -3.86
CA GLU A 84 6.55 -3.97 -5.05
C GLU A 84 6.82 -2.51 -5.45
N GLY A 85 5.84 -1.63 -5.28
CA GLY A 85 6.01 -0.19 -5.48
C GLY A 85 7.06 0.41 -4.54
N PHE A 86 7.08 0.00 -3.26
CA PHE A 86 8.08 0.45 -2.30
C PHE A 86 9.48 -0.03 -2.67
N ILE A 87 9.62 -1.28 -3.13
CA ILE A 87 10.90 -1.82 -3.61
C ILE A 87 11.41 -0.98 -4.78
N LYS A 88 10.56 -0.71 -5.78
CA LYS A 88 10.89 0.13 -6.94
C LYS A 88 11.23 1.58 -6.56
N LEU A 89 10.58 2.11 -5.52
CA LEU A 89 10.91 3.43 -4.99
C LEU A 89 12.28 3.43 -4.32
N ALA A 90 12.60 2.41 -3.54
CA ALA A 90 13.89 2.28 -2.87
C ALA A 90 15.06 2.17 -3.85
N GLU A 91 14.85 1.59 -5.03
CA GLU A 91 15.83 1.53 -6.12
C GLU A 91 16.27 2.91 -6.64
N ILE A 92 15.48 3.97 -6.45
CA ILE A 92 15.86 5.34 -6.84
C ILE A 92 17.00 5.86 -5.95
N PHE A 93 17.15 5.33 -4.73
CA PHE A 93 18.19 5.74 -3.78
C PHE A 93 19.40 4.80 -3.75
N LYS A 94 19.40 3.73 -4.55
CA LYS A 94 20.56 2.86 -4.74
C LYS A 94 21.49 3.43 -5.79
#